data_AF-F4PSW3-F1
#
_entry.id   AF-F4PSW3-F1
#
_cell.length_a   1.000
_cell.length_b   1.000
_cell.length_c   1.000
_cell.angle_alpha   90.00
_cell.angle_beta   90.00
_cell.angle_gamma   90.00
#
_symmetry.space_group_name_H-M   'P 1'
#
loop_
_entity.id
_entity.type
_entity.pdbx_description
1 polymer ?
#
loop_
_entity_poly.entity_id
_entity_poly.type
_entity_poly.pdbx_seq_one_letter_code
_entity_poly.pdbx_strand_id
1 'polypeptide(L)'
;MSNNNSSSRSLSMIILVLLVLLTIYNSNGGVVQSTIIRANHNNNQNNNQNNNNKNNEYRTQLHDKSTVTPSTIATRIVKNNNNNNNNNVNNINDNNNPIPNNGSNVRTDICLPCVDFFNSYLPTIIKIVTDYGVIESCSKICGYLNSTVEADVCTGLCDLVGVNEFWKIFLLDDINPIYACQMVTACVTPKSPAANFDSVTMTPTVGVPGDTFTISLNFTVVNATGVGQFSYIVYYVATQSKYMYSLTFDSYPPGSYNQNFTFSTKNNATFPLGDYPVALMMCSAECGTHTPYSVPLNETQVVFTLETIPINKTNIASFQSQSVISAEEDTPKKKNHVVELPLPSFK
;
A
#
# COMPACT_ATOMS: atom_id res chain seq x y z
N MET A 1 46.13 23.79 -27.42
CA MET A 1 46.09 24.50 -26.13
C MET A 1 44.67 24.99 -25.88
N SER A 2 44.23 25.06 -24.62
CA SER A 2 42.84 25.28 -24.13
C SER A 2 41.93 24.04 -24.13
N ASN A 3 41.18 23.70 -23.07
CA ASN A 3 41.24 24.05 -21.65
C ASN A 3 40.32 23.06 -20.89
N ASN A 4 40.83 22.43 -19.83
CA ASN A 4 40.06 21.59 -18.90
C ASN A 4 39.57 22.47 -17.73
N ASN A 5 38.25 22.63 -17.54
CA ASN A 5 37.71 23.28 -16.34
C ASN A 5 36.24 22.87 -16.07
N SER A 6 36.01 21.62 -15.64
CA SER A 6 34.68 21.17 -15.17
C SER A 6 34.68 20.57 -13.76
N SER A 7 35.83 20.45 -13.09
CA SER A 7 35.92 19.70 -11.83
C SER A 7 35.77 20.53 -10.54
N SER A 8 35.63 21.86 -10.62
CA SER A 8 35.67 22.75 -9.44
C SER A 8 34.30 23.00 -8.78
N ARG A 9 33.17 22.78 -9.49
CA ARG A 9 31.84 23.12 -8.96
C ARG A 9 31.27 22.10 -7.98
N SER A 10 31.72 20.85 -8.01
CA SER A 10 31.20 19.78 -7.13
C SER A 10 31.73 19.88 -5.69
N LEU A 11 33.01 20.28 -5.51
CA LEU A 11 33.59 20.43 -4.17
C LEU A 11 32.96 21.58 -3.36
N SER A 12 32.50 22.64 -4.03
CA SER A 12 31.94 23.81 -3.34
C SER A 12 30.58 23.53 -2.69
N MET A 13 29.79 22.61 -3.25
CA MET A 13 28.49 22.22 -2.68
C MET A 13 28.67 21.35 -1.42
N ILE A 14 29.63 20.43 -1.43
CA ILE A 14 29.90 19.53 -0.29
C ILE A 14 30.39 20.33 0.94
N ILE A 15 31.21 21.36 0.73
CA ILE A 15 31.70 22.23 1.82
C ILE A 15 30.55 23.04 2.45
N LEU A 16 29.59 23.50 1.64
CA LEU A 16 28.42 24.25 2.12
C LEU A 16 27.49 23.38 2.97
N VAL A 17 27.25 22.13 2.56
CA VAL A 17 26.43 21.18 3.33
C VAL A 17 27.11 20.82 4.68
N LEU A 18 28.43 20.62 4.69
CA LEU A 18 29.16 20.35 5.93
C LEU A 18 29.16 21.54 6.90
N LEU A 19 29.25 22.77 6.41
CA LEU A 19 29.19 23.98 7.24
C LEU A 19 27.80 24.17 7.87
N VAL A 20 26.72 23.84 7.16
CA VAL A 20 25.35 23.90 7.70
C VAL A 20 25.12 22.82 8.76
N LEU A 21 25.67 21.62 8.59
CA LEU A 21 25.58 20.57 9.60
C LEU A 21 26.38 20.90 10.87
N LEU A 22 27.54 21.56 10.74
CA LEU A 22 28.36 22.01 11.87
C LEU A 22 27.70 23.13 12.69
N THR A 23 26.95 24.04 12.07
CA THR A 23 26.22 25.09 12.80
C THR A 23 25.01 24.56 13.55
N ILE A 24 24.34 23.53 13.02
CA ILE A 24 23.25 22.83 13.72
C ILE A 24 23.77 22.02 14.91
N TYR A 25 24.97 21.41 14.79
CA TYR A 25 25.55 20.62 15.88
C TYR A 25 25.97 21.48 17.09
N ASN A 26 26.45 22.72 16.85
CA ASN A 26 26.89 23.62 17.91
C ASN A 26 25.76 24.36 18.64
N SER A 27 24.51 24.34 18.14
CA SER A 27 23.40 25.07 18.79
C SER A 27 22.69 24.30 19.92
N ASN A 28 23.03 23.03 20.15
CA ASN A 28 22.42 22.19 21.19
C ASN A 28 23.24 22.04 22.50
N GLY A 29 24.30 22.82 22.68
CA GLY A 29 25.09 22.87 23.92
C GLY A 29 24.47 23.76 25.01
N GLY A 30 23.23 23.50 25.42
CA GLY A 30 22.53 24.22 26.47
C GLY A 30 22.90 23.74 27.88
N VAL A 31 23.58 24.61 28.63
CA VAL A 31 24.01 24.45 30.03
C VAL A 31 22.81 24.25 30.97
N VAL A 32 22.74 23.12 31.67
CA VAL A 32 21.83 22.90 32.79
C VAL A 32 22.54 23.33 34.09
N GLN A 33 22.21 24.50 34.62
CA GLN A 33 22.55 24.88 35.99
C GLN A 33 21.65 24.10 36.97
N SER A 34 22.26 23.26 37.82
CA SER A 34 21.59 22.62 38.94
C SER A 34 21.77 23.47 40.20
N THR A 35 20.66 23.98 40.73
CA THR A 35 20.62 24.65 42.03
C THR A 35 20.51 23.57 43.11
N ILE A 36 21.57 23.43 43.91
CA ILE A 36 21.63 22.58 45.10
C ILE A 36 20.84 23.28 46.22
N ILE A 37 19.74 22.67 46.67
CA ILE A 37 19.16 22.96 47.98
C ILE A 37 19.44 21.76 48.88
N ARG A 38 20.30 21.96 49.88
CA ARG A 38 20.52 21.07 51.02
C ARG A 38 19.39 21.28 52.03
N ALA A 39 18.76 20.19 52.46
CA ALA A 39 18.13 20.09 53.77
C ALA A 39 18.52 18.75 54.41
N ASN A 40 19.23 18.85 55.53
CA ASN A 40 19.46 17.80 56.53
C ASN A 40 18.11 17.37 57.13
N HIS A 41 17.88 16.06 57.38
CA HIS A 41 17.98 15.46 58.73
C HIS A 41 17.36 14.04 58.80
N ASN A 42 18.11 13.14 59.45
CA ASN A 42 17.77 11.92 60.21
C ASN A 42 17.40 10.58 59.55
N ASN A 43 18.39 9.68 59.69
CA ASN A 43 18.34 8.23 59.91
C ASN A 43 17.04 7.67 60.50
N ASN A 44 16.54 6.60 59.87
CA ASN A 44 16.34 5.35 60.60
C ASN A 44 16.44 4.16 59.62
N GLN A 45 17.30 3.20 59.96
CA GLN A 45 17.43 1.94 59.24
C GLN A 45 16.22 1.05 59.53
N ASN A 46 15.70 0.37 58.50
CA ASN A 46 15.30 -1.03 58.63
C ASN A 46 15.22 -1.70 57.25
N ASN A 47 15.96 -2.80 57.14
CA ASN A 47 15.95 -3.74 56.03
C ASN A 47 14.56 -4.37 55.86
N ASN A 48 14.05 -4.47 54.62
CA ASN A 48 13.56 -5.75 54.11
C ASN A 48 13.32 -5.74 52.60
N GLN A 49 13.42 -6.95 52.06
CA GLN A 49 13.57 -7.36 50.66
C GLN A 49 12.38 -7.08 49.72
N ASN A 50 12.68 -7.28 48.42
CA ASN A 50 11.80 -7.69 47.32
C ASN A 50 10.85 -6.64 46.72
N ASN A 51 11.16 -6.18 45.49
CA ASN A 51 10.58 -6.75 44.26
C ASN A 51 10.89 -5.89 43.01
N ASN A 52 11.29 -6.58 41.95
CA ASN A 52 11.00 -6.39 40.51
C ASN A 52 10.54 -5.01 40.01
N ASN A 53 11.29 -4.40 39.07
CA ASN A 53 10.87 -4.31 37.65
C ASN A 53 11.85 -3.57 36.73
N LYS A 54 11.86 -4.02 35.46
CA LYS A 54 12.04 -3.29 34.19
C LYS A 54 13.41 -2.74 33.78
N ASN A 55 13.94 -3.28 32.67
CA ASN A 55 14.04 -2.63 31.34
C ASN A 55 14.92 -3.52 30.43
N ASN A 56 14.35 -4.10 29.37
CA ASN A 56 14.30 -3.61 27.98
C ASN A 56 15.66 -3.65 27.26
N GLU A 57 15.88 -4.73 26.51
CA GLU A 57 16.86 -4.79 25.42
C GLU A 57 16.22 -5.56 24.25
N TYR A 58 15.83 -4.86 23.18
CA TYR A 58 15.37 -5.48 21.93
C TYR A 58 16.55 -5.53 20.97
N ARG A 59 17.01 -6.75 20.70
CA ARG A 59 18.00 -7.09 19.67
C ARG A 59 17.32 -8.04 18.69
N THR A 60 17.00 -7.56 17.50
CA THR A 60 16.47 -8.36 16.40
C THR A 60 17.60 -9.14 15.74
N GLN A 61 17.57 -10.47 15.87
CA GLN A 61 18.27 -11.40 14.97
C GLN A 61 17.23 -12.36 14.40
N LEU A 62 17.10 -12.35 13.08
CA LEU A 62 16.25 -13.23 12.29
C LEU A 62 17.09 -14.42 11.82
N HIS A 63 16.88 -15.57 12.45
CA HIS A 63 17.02 -16.90 11.88
C HIS A 63 16.14 -17.81 12.72
N ASP A 64 15.06 -18.38 12.15
CA ASP A 64 15.10 -19.81 11.92
C ASP A 64 13.98 -20.35 11.03
N LYS A 65 14.35 -21.45 10.39
CA LYS A 65 13.63 -22.32 9.47
C LYS A 65 12.56 -23.09 10.26
N SER A 66 11.29 -23.04 9.84
CA SER A 66 10.30 -24.00 10.35
C SER A 66 9.35 -24.49 9.27
N THR A 67 9.54 -25.77 8.93
CA THR A 67 8.67 -26.64 8.17
C THR A 67 7.32 -26.78 8.87
N VAL A 68 6.22 -26.46 8.17
CA VAL A 68 4.85 -26.73 8.65
C VAL A 68 4.21 -27.78 7.75
N THR A 69 3.90 -28.93 8.34
CA THR A 69 3.02 -29.96 7.77
C THR A 69 1.55 -29.62 8.02
N PRO A 70 0.62 -29.87 7.07
CA PRO A 70 -0.79 -29.56 7.27
C PRO A 70 -1.51 -30.67 8.04
N SER A 71 -2.17 -30.31 9.14
CA SER A 71 -3.08 -31.19 9.87
C SER A 71 -4.52 -31.02 9.39
N THR A 72 -5.11 -32.14 9.02
CA THR A 72 -6.50 -32.39 8.65
C THR A 72 -7.50 -31.85 9.69
N ILE A 73 -8.47 -31.03 9.27
CA ILE A 73 -9.70 -30.80 10.05
C ILE A 73 -10.91 -31.17 9.19
N ALA A 74 -11.66 -32.12 9.73
CA ALA A 74 -12.86 -32.70 9.16
C ALA A 74 -14.10 -31.81 9.41
N THR A 75 -14.99 -31.95 8.43
CA THR A 75 -16.34 -31.43 8.28
C THR A 75 -17.24 -31.53 9.52
N ARG A 76 -18.06 -30.49 9.78
CA ARG A 76 -19.38 -30.69 10.38
C ARG A 76 -20.45 -29.84 9.69
N ILE A 77 -21.35 -30.56 9.04
CA ILE A 77 -22.61 -30.11 8.43
C ILE A 77 -23.58 -29.76 9.56
N VAL A 78 -24.18 -28.57 9.52
CA VAL A 78 -25.45 -28.28 10.19
C VAL A 78 -26.45 -27.84 9.11
N LYS A 79 -27.42 -28.72 8.86
CA LYS A 79 -28.68 -28.37 8.19
C LYS A 79 -29.48 -27.50 9.16
N ASN A 80 -30.02 -26.37 8.70
CA ASN A 80 -31.28 -25.90 9.24
C ASN A 80 -32.18 -25.34 8.12
N ASN A 81 -33.31 -26.01 7.94
CA ASN A 81 -34.43 -25.65 7.10
C ASN A 81 -35.47 -24.96 8.00
N ASN A 82 -36.02 -23.81 7.60
CA ASN A 82 -37.48 -23.63 7.51
C ASN A 82 -37.90 -22.21 7.07
N ASN A 83 -38.63 -22.21 5.94
CA ASN A 83 -39.92 -21.58 5.65
C ASN A 83 -40.14 -20.06 5.79
N ASN A 84 -40.37 -19.47 4.61
CA ASN A 84 -41.55 -18.70 4.17
C ASN A 84 -42.18 -17.66 5.13
N ASN A 85 -42.19 -16.39 4.67
CA ASN A 85 -43.45 -15.75 4.31
C ASN A 85 -43.25 -14.52 3.41
N ASN A 86 -43.96 -14.54 2.27
CA ASN A 86 -44.30 -13.37 1.46
C ASN A 86 -45.22 -12.43 2.26
N ASN A 87 -45.01 -11.12 2.15
CA ASN A 87 -46.11 -10.17 1.95
C ASN A 87 -45.63 -8.88 1.30
N ASN A 88 -46.56 -8.33 0.52
CA ASN A 88 -46.45 -7.35 -0.54
C ASN A 88 -46.90 -5.95 -0.04
N VAL A 89 -46.66 -4.93 -0.88
CA VAL A 89 -47.35 -3.63 -0.98
C VAL A 89 -46.72 -2.40 -0.30
N ASN A 90 -46.10 -1.59 -1.17
CA ASN A 90 -46.20 -0.13 -1.39
C ASN A 90 -46.49 0.82 -0.20
N ASN A 91 -45.52 1.69 0.11
CA ASN A 91 -45.80 3.08 0.48
C ASN A 91 -44.55 3.96 0.25
N ILE A 92 -44.47 4.64 -0.89
CA ILE A 92 -43.51 5.74 -1.12
C ILE A 92 -44.25 7.02 -0.80
N ASN A 93 -43.92 7.60 0.35
CA ASN A 93 -44.43 8.89 0.80
C ASN A 93 -43.31 9.61 1.57
N ASP A 94 -42.25 10.01 0.85
CA ASP A 94 -41.15 10.81 1.41
C ASP A 94 -41.44 12.30 1.18
N ASN A 95 -42.24 12.87 2.08
CA ASN A 95 -42.29 14.31 2.32
C ASN A 95 -41.53 14.61 3.62
N ASN A 96 -40.57 15.52 3.50
CA ASN A 96 -39.91 16.28 4.59
C ASN A 96 -38.91 15.51 5.46
N ASN A 97 -37.70 15.30 4.95
CA ASN A 97 -36.53 15.15 5.80
C ASN A 97 -35.81 16.52 5.90
N PRO A 98 -35.68 17.14 7.09
CA PRO A 98 -34.97 18.39 7.24
C PRO A 98 -33.49 18.21 6.89
N ILE A 99 -33.03 18.99 5.91
CA ILE A 99 -31.61 19.11 5.56
C ILE A 99 -30.86 19.54 6.83
N PRO A 100 -29.95 18.72 7.38
CA PRO A 100 -29.12 19.15 8.50
C PRO A 100 -28.14 20.19 7.97
N ASN A 101 -28.38 21.46 8.31
CA ASN A 101 -27.43 22.54 8.18
C ASN A 101 -26.26 22.30 9.17
N ASN A 102 -25.34 21.43 8.78
CA ASN A 102 -24.03 21.33 9.40
C ASN A 102 -23.10 22.29 8.64
N GLY A 103 -22.50 23.24 9.34
CA GLY A 103 -21.59 24.23 8.74
C GLY A 103 -20.46 23.53 7.98
N SER A 104 -20.63 23.44 6.65
CA SER A 104 -19.74 22.77 5.73
C SER A 104 -18.38 23.45 5.77
N ASN A 105 -17.41 22.76 6.38
CA ASN A 105 -16.01 23.05 6.22
C ASN A 105 -15.65 22.60 4.79
N VAL A 106 -15.72 23.53 3.82
CA VAL A 106 -15.47 23.36 2.36
C VAL A 106 -13.99 23.08 2.09
N ARG A 107 -13.42 22.08 2.77
CA ARG A 107 -12.00 21.68 2.68
C ARG A 107 -11.80 20.22 2.34
N THR A 108 -12.86 19.44 2.13
CA THR A 108 -12.75 17.99 1.91
C THR A 108 -12.55 17.59 0.45
N ASP A 109 -12.88 18.45 -0.51
CA ASP A 109 -13.00 18.00 -1.91
C ASP A 109 -11.69 18.06 -2.70
N ILE A 110 -10.58 18.50 -2.09
CA ILE A 110 -9.29 18.64 -2.76
C ILE A 110 -8.33 17.45 -2.53
N CYS A 111 -8.67 16.51 -1.64
CA CYS A 111 -7.75 15.45 -1.25
C CYS A 111 -7.46 14.48 -2.40
N LEU A 112 -8.49 13.83 -2.98
CA LEU A 112 -8.27 12.92 -4.12
C LEU A 112 -7.64 13.62 -5.34
N PRO A 113 -8.08 14.82 -5.76
CA PRO A 113 -7.40 15.56 -6.82
C PRO A 113 -5.92 15.84 -6.52
N CYS A 114 -5.58 16.14 -5.26
CA CYS A 114 -4.18 16.29 -4.84
C CYS A 114 -3.41 14.97 -4.99
N VAL A 115 -4.01 13.84 -4.57
CA VAL A 115 -3.35 12.53 -4.66
C VAL A 115 -3.12 12.14 -6.11
N ASP A 116 -4.11 12.35 -6.98
CA ASP A 116 -4.01 12.09 -8.42
C ASP A 116 -2.95 12.97 -9.10
N PHE A 117 -2.88 14.24 -8.70
CA PHE A 117 -1.83 15.15 -9.14
C PHE A 117 -0.44 14.63 -8.75
N PHE A 118 -0.21 14.29 -7.48
CA PHE A 118 1.09 13.79 -7.05
C PHE A 118 1.40 12.38 -7.59
N ASN A 119 0.40 11.52 -7.82
CA ASN A 119 0.61 10.25 -8.52
C ASN A 119 1.29 10.46 -9.89
N SER A 120 0.92 11.54 -10.59
CA SER A 120 1.45 11.85 -11.92
C SER A 120 2.75 12.67 -11.87
N TYR A 121 2.85 13.62 -10.94
CA TYR A 121 3.88 14.66 -10.98
C TYR A 121 4.91 14.60 -9.85
N LEU A 122 4.72 13.77 -8.82
CA LEU A 122 5.65 13.67 -7.69
C LEU A 122 7.10 13.39 -8.12
N PRO A 123 7.41 12.44 -9.04
CA PRO A 123 8.78 12.21 -9.49
C PRO A 123 9.40 13.44 -10.17
N THR A 124 8.59 14.18 -10.95
CA THR A 124 9.02 15.40 -11.65
C THR A 124 9.31 16.52 -10.65
N ILE A 125 8.45 16.70 -9.65
CA ILE A 125 8.62 17.72 -8.62
C ILE A 125 9.84 17.42 -7.75
N ILE A 126 10.05 16.16 -7.33
CA ILE A 126 11.25 15.73 -6.60
C ILE A 126 12.50 16.08 -7.41
N LYS A 127 12.50 15.78 -8.73
CA LYS A 127 13.62 16.11 -9.61
C LYS A 127 13.87 17.62 -9.68
N ILE A 128 12.82 18.44 -9.83
CA ILE A 128 12.94 19.91 -9.87
C ILE A 128 13.56 20.43 -8.57
N VAL A 129 13.01 20.03 -7.41
CA VAL A 129 13.51 20.48 -6.10
C VAL A 129 14.95 20.04 -5.87
N THR A 130 15.31 18.82 -6.31
CA THR A 130 16.68 18.30 -6.18
C THR A 130 17.68 19.03 -7.09
N ASP A 131 17.30 19.32 -8.33
CA ASP A 131 18.20 19.93 -9.33
C ASP A 131 18.43 21.43 -9.08
N TYR A 132 17.39 22.15 -8.64
CA TYR A 132 17.43 23.61 -8.48
C TYR A 132 17.59 24.05 -7.01
N GLY A 133 17.44 23.13 -6.06
CA GLY A 133 17.56 23.42 -4.63
C GLY A 133 16.41 24.29 -4.10
N VAL A 134 16.74 25.24 -3.23
CA VAL A 134 15.75 26.15 -2.62
C VAL A 134 15.25 27.15 -3.66
N ILE A 135 13.98 27.02 -4.04
CA ILE A 135 13.32 27.92 -4.99
C ILE A 135 12.48 28.95 -4.23
N GLU A 136 12.55 30.21 -4.64
CA GLU A 136 11.98 31.37 -3.93
C GLU A 136 10.46 31.50 -4.03
N SER A 137 9.80 30.83 -4.99
CA SER A 137 8.34 30.93 -5.14
C SER A 137 7.69 29.66 -5.69
N CYS A 138 6.41 29.46 -5.34
CA CYS A 138 5.59 28.36 -5.83
C CYS A 138 5.48 28.36 -7.36
N SER A 139 5.22 29.52 -7.97
CA SER A 139 5.14 29.64 -9.44
C SER A 139 6.44 29.29 -10.16
N LYS A 140 7.61 29.49 -9.54
CA LYS A 140 8.89 29.05 -10.12
C LYS A 140 9.02 27.52 -10.08
N ILE A 141 8.69 26.87 -8.96
CA ILE A 141 8.71 25.41 -8.84
C ILE A 141 7.74 24.78 -9.85
N CYS A 142 6.50 25.26 -9.83
CA CYS A 142 5.41 24.71 -10.62
C CYS A 142 5.49 25.10 -12.11
N GLY A 143 6.16 26.19 -12.45
CA GLY A 143 6.40 26.61 -13.83
C GLY A 143 7.35 25.69 -14.62
N TYR A 144 8.01 24.74 -13.95
CA TYR A 144 8.77 23.69 -14.61
C TYR A 144 7.90 22.51 -15.08
N LEU A 145 6.60 22.49 -14.74
CA LEU A 145 5.67 21.50 -15.27
C LEU A 145 5.25 21.87 -16.70
N ASN A 146 5.18 20.87 -17.58
CA ASN A 146 4.88 21.08 -19.00
C ASN A 146 3.40 21.40 -19.30
N SER A 147 2.53 21.40 -18.28
CA SER A 147 1.10 21.65 -18.41
C SER A 147 0.71 22.85 -17.56
N THR A 148 0.01 23.81 -18.16
CA THR A 148 -0.44 25.03 -17.47
C THR A 148 -1.45 24.71 -16.37
N VAL A 149 -2.39 23.79 -16.63
CA VAL A 149 -3.39 23.36 -15.64
C VAL A 149 -2.69 22.74 -14.43
N GLU A 150 -1.66 21.94 -14.66
CA GLU A 150 -0.95 21.25 -13.59
C GLU A 150 0.01 22.18 -12.85
N ALA A 151 0.56 23.19 -13.53
CA ALA A 151 1.30 24.28 -12.91
C ALA A 151 0.39 25.10 -11.98
N ASP A 152 -0.87 25.34 -12.37
CA ASP A 152 -1.85 26.05 -11.54
C ASP A 152 -2.26 25.21 -10.32
N VAL A 153 -2.54 23.91 -10.49
CA VAL A 153 -2.83 22.97 -9.38
C VAL A 153 -1.65 22.90 -8.42
N CYS A 154 -0.44 22.71 -8.95
CA CYS A 154 0.80 22.72 -8.17
C CYS A 154 0.97 24.02 -7.38
N THR A 155 0.74 25.18 -8.04
CA THR A 155 0.89 26.49 -7.40
C THR A 155 -0.12 26.63 -6.26
N GLY A 156 -1.37 26.23 -6.48
CA GLY A 156 -2.39 26.18 -5.44
C GLY A 156 -2.00 25.31 -4.25
N LEU A 157 -1.53 24.08 -4.49
CA LEU A 157 -1.09 23.17 -3.42
C LEU A 157 0.14 23.71 -2.67
N CYS A 158 1.06 24.38 -3.36
CA CYS A 158 2.21 25.02 -2.75
C CYS A 158 1.82 26.23 -1.90
N ASP A 159 0.91 27.06 -2.39
CA ASP A 159 0.42 28.24 -1.67
C ASP A 159 -0.34 27.88 -0.38
N LEU A 160 -0.93 26.67 -0.30
CA LEU A 160 -1.61 26.20 0.92
C LEU A 160 -0.66 26.09 2.13
N VAL A 161 0.60 25.72 1.91
CA VAL A 161 1.60 25.57 2.98
C VAL A 161 2.71 26.59 2.94
N GLY A 162 2.84 27.31 1.84
CA GLY A 162 3.95 28.22 1.59
C GLY A 162 5.13 27.52 0.92
N VAL A 163 5.86 28.29 0.11
CA VAL A 163 6.99 27.78 -0.68
C VAL A 163 8.04 27.08 0.19
N ASN A 164 8.34 27.64 1.38
CA ASN A 164 9.40 27.14 2.25
C ASN A 164 9.12 25.75 2.80
N GLU A 165 7.86 25.46 3.10
CA GLU A 165 7.37 24.17 3.56
C GLU A 165 7.25 23.22 2.37
N PHE A 166 6.71 23.70 1.26
CA PHE A 166 6.42 22.89 0.07
C PHE A 166 7.65 22.15 -0.46
N TRP A 167 8.76 22.84 -0.74
CA TRP A 167 9.94 22.15 -1.28
C TRP A 167 10.56 21.16 -0.28
N LYS A 168 10.46 21.43 1.04
CA LYS A 168 10.99 20.54 2.09
C LYS A 168 10.24 19.21 2.16
N ILE A 169 8.94 19.20 1.84
CA ILE A 169 8.14 17.97 1.79
C ILE A 169 8.79 16.96 0.83
N PHE A 170 9.31 17.43 -0.31
CA PHE A 170 9.93 16.57 -1.33
C PHE A 170 11.37 16.17 -1.03
N LEU A 171 11.92 16.61 0.12
CA LEU A 171 13.19 16.14 0.65
C LEU A 171 13.01 15.13 1.79
N LEU A 172 11.77 14.80 2.13
CA LEU A 172 11.49 13.73 3.09
C LEU A 172 11.73 12.37 2.43
N ASP A 173 12.33 11.47 3.19
CA ASP A 173 12.42 10.06 2.81
C ASP A 173 11.02 9.45 2.70
N ASP A 174 10.85 8.51 1.77
CA ASP A 174 9.59 7.78 1.52
C ASP A 174 8.38 8.67 1.21
N ILE A 175 8.60 9.85 0.62
CA ILE A 175 7.50 10.70 0.17
C ILE A 175 6.68 9.97 -0.89
N ASN A 176 5.37 9.91 -0.65
CA ASN A 176 4.40 9.32 -1.57
C ASN A 176 3.21 10.29 -1.79
N PRO A 177 2.37 10.03 -2.79
CA PRO A 177 1.29 10.95 -3.16
C PRO A 177 0.30 11.25 -2.03
N ILE A 178 -0.08 10.24 -1.22
CA ILE A 178 -0.99 10.45 -0.10
C ILE A 178 -0.32 11.27 1.00
N TYR A 179 0.92 10.94 1.35
CA TYR A 179 1.67 11.63 2.39
C TYR A 179 1.98 13.08 2.00
N ALA A 180 2.35 13.33 0.75
CA ALA A 180 2.52 14.69 0.22
C ALA A 180 1.24 15.52 0.40
N CYS A 181 0.07 14.96 0.09
CA CYS A 181 -1.22 15.65 0.27
C CYS A 181 -1.58 15.92 1.73
N GLN A 182 -1.22 15.04 2.64
CA GLN A 182 -1.37 15.26 4.08
C GLN A 182 -0.45 16.38 4.56
N MET A 183 0.79 16.43 4.07
CA MET A 183 1.77 17.46 4.42
C MET A 183 1.40 18.85 3.88
N VAL A 184 0.79 18.93 2.68
CA VAL A 184 0.24 20.19 2.16
C VAL A 184 -1.14 20.54 2.74
N THR A 185 -1.63 19.78 3.71
CA THR A 185 -2.93 19.95 4.37
C THR A 185 -4.15 19.80 3.46
N ALA A 186 -3.97 19.24 2.26
CA ALA A 186 -5.05 18.96 1.32
C ALA A 186 -5.88 17.75 1.74
N CYS A 187 -5.30 16.83 2.49
CA CYS A 187 -5.98 15.66 3.05
C CYS A 187 -6.06 15.73 4.58
N VAL A 188 -7.20 15.31 5.13
CA VAL A 188 -7.42 15.24 6.58
C VAL A 188 -6.61 14.08 7.17
N THR A 189 -5.99 14.33 8.34
CA THR A 189 -5.25 13.33 9.13
C THR A 189 -5.96 13.10 10.48
N PRO A 190 -6.90 12.13 10.56
CA PRO A 190 -7.55 11.81 11.83
C PRO A 190 -6.52 11.34 12.87
N LYS A 191 -6.73 11.71 14.14
CA LYS A 191 -5.80 11.34 15.22
C LYS A 191 -5.86 9.87 15.61
N SER A 192 -6.96 9.19 15.34
CA SER A 192 -7.21 7.82 15.80
C SER A 192 -8.13 7.07 14.83
N PRO A 193 -7.74 6.94 13.54
CA PRO A 193 -8.52 6.19 12.57
C PRO A 193 -8.62 4.73 13.00
N ALA A 194 -9.78 4.10 12.82
CA ALA A 194 -10.00 2.72 13.26
C ALA A 194 -11.08 2.03 12.42
N ALA A 195 -10.78 0.83 11.93
CA ALA A 195 -11.71 0.00 11.17
C ALA A 195 -11.50 -1.49 11.51
N ASN A 196 -12.57 -2.27 11.43
CA ASN A 196 -12.58 -3.70 11.66
C ASN A 196 -13.04 -4.44 10.41
N PHE A 197 -12.35 -5.51 10.03
CA PHE A 197 -12.84 -6.43 9.01
C PHE A 197 -13.86 -7.37 9.64
N ASP A 198 -15.10 -7.31 9.16
CA ASP A 198 -16.19 -8.14 9.64
C ASP A 198 -16.17 -9.50 8.94
N SER A 199 -15.87 -9.53 7.64
CA SER A 199 -15.68 -10.75 6.87
C SER A 199 -14.87 -10.49 5.59
N VAL A 200 -14.04 -11.45 5.21
CA VAL A 200 -13.38 -11.46 3.89
C VAL A 200 -13.61 -12.81 3.24
N THR A 201 -14.09 -12.80 2.01
CA THR A 201 -14.38 -14.01 1.23
C THR A 201 -13.78 -13.92 -0.16
N MET A 202 -13.36 -15.05 -0.71
CA MET A 202 -12.90 -15.17 -2.09
C MET A 202 -13.88 -16.01 -2.90
N THR A 203 -14.28 -15.53 -4.08
CA THR A 203 -15.18 -16.26 -4.98
C THR A 203 -14.65 -16.27 -6.43
N PRO A 204 -14.44 -17.45 -7.05
CA PRO A 204 -14.52 -18.78 -6.43
C PRO A 204 -13.33 -19.03 -5.46
N THR A 205 -13.43 -20.03 -4.58
CA THR A 205 -12.28 -20.44 -3.74
C THR A 205 -11.34 -21.39 -4.48
N VAL A 206 -11.82 -22.09 -5.49
CA VAL A 206 -11.07 -22.98 -6.37
C VAL A 206 -11.31 -22.57 -7.81
N GLY A 207 -10.26 -22.40 -8.59
CA GLY A 207 -10.33 -22.08 -10.01
C GLY A 207 -9.25 -22.79 -10.81
N VAL A 208 -9.17 -22.48 -12.10
CA VAL A 208 -8.12 -22.94 -13.00
C VAL A 208 -7.30 -21.75 -13.49
N PRO A 209 -6.05 -21.94 -13.95
CA PRO A 209 -5.27 -20.86 -14.54
C PRO A 209 -6.03 -20.17 -15.68
N GLY A 210 -6.14 -18.85 -15.60
CA GLY A 210 -6.94 -18.01 -16.50
C GLY A 210 -8.23 -17.45 -15.88
N ASP A 211 -8.68 -17.99 -14.74
CA ASP A 211 -9.87 -17.53 -14.05
C ASP A 211 -9.68 -16.15 -13.38
N THR A 212 -10.83 -15.52 -13.09
CA THR A 212 -10.93 -14.29 -12.30
C THR A 212 -11.57 -14.61 -10.95
N PHE A 213 -10.97 -14.07 -9.91
CA PHE A 213 -11.36 -14.19 -8.52
C PHE A 213 -11.87 -12.85 -8.02
N THR A 214 -12.90 -12.88 -7.18
CA THR A 214 -13.44 -11.70 -6.50
C THR A 214 -13.20 -11.82 -5.02
N ILE A 215 -12.50 -10.84 -4.45
CA ILE A 215 -12.32 -10.66 -3.01
C ILE A 215 -13.45 -9.73 -2.55
N SER A 216 -14.34 -10.22 -1.69
CA SER A 216 -15.39 -9.43 -1.06
C SER A 216 -15.05 -9.16 0.39
N LEU A 217 -14.97 -7.88 0.75
CA LEU A 217 -14.65 -7.38 2.08
C LEU A 217 -15.89 -6.68 2.65
N ASN A 218 -16.36 -7.13 3.82
CA ASN A 218 -17.26 -6.35 4.68
C ASN A 218 -16.45 -5.82 5.86
N PHE A 219 -16.63 -4.56 6.19
CA PHE A 219 -15.89 -3.91 7.26
C PHE A 219 -16.70 -2.81 7.94
N THR A 220 -16.36 -2.55 9.20
CA THR A 220 -16.97 -1.51 10.01
C THR A 220 -15.92 -0.50 10.44
N VAL A 221 -16.14 0.76 10.09
CA VAL A 221 -15.33 1.89 10.50
C VAL A 221 -15.83 2.38 11.85
N VAL A 222 -14.95 2.35 12.84
CA VAL A 222 -15.24 2.79 14.21
C VAL A 222 -14.98 4.29 14.34
N ASN A 223 -13.85 4.76 13.80
CA ASN A 223 -13.47 6.16 13.76
C ASN A 223 -13.10 6.54 12.33
N ALA A 224 -13.42 7.78 11.92
CA ALA A 224 -13.16 8.27 10.57
C ALA A 224 -11.71 8.00 10.14
N THR A 225 -11.53 7.47 8.93
CA THR A 225 -10.24 6.95 8.46
C THR A 225 -9.33 8.04 7.88
N GLY A 226 -9.92 9.10 7.33
CA GLY A 226 -9.22 10.00 6.41
C GLY A 226 -8.84 9.27 5.13
N VAL A 227 -7.94 9.89 4.36
CA VAL A 227 -7.41 9.29 3.13
C VAL A 227 -6.62 8.05 3.47
N GLY A 228 -6.82 7.01 2.67
CA GLY A 228 -6.20 5.73 2.93
C GLY A 228 -6.15 4.85 1.70
N GLN A 229 -5.72 3.62 1.94
CA GLN A 229 -5.49 2.66 0.88
C GLN A 229 -5.95 1.27 1.31
N PHE A 230 -6.66 0.58 0.41
CA PHE A 230 -6.75 -0.87 0.45
C PHE A 230 -5.58 -1.44 -0.35
N SER A 231 -4.93 -2.46 0.17
CA SER A 231 -3.92 -3.21 -0.58
C SER A 231 -4.14 -4.69 -0.41
N TYR A 232 -4.02 -5.45 -1.50
CA TYR A 232 -3.94 -6.90 -1.41
C TYR A 232 -2.69 -7.44 -2.10
N ILE A 233 -2.13 -8.50 -1.50
CA ILE A 233 -0.92 -9.16 -1.95
C ILE A 233 -1.25 -10.63 -2.17
N VAL A 234 -1.11 -11.10 -3.40
CA VAL A 234 -1.17 -12.52 -3.76
C VAL A 234 0.25 -13.08 -3.74
N TYR A 235 0.52 -14.03 -2.85
CA TYR A 235 1.84 -14.64 -2.70
C TYR A 235 1.98 -15.89 -3.58
N TYR A 236 3.12 -16.01 -4.26
CA TYR A 236 3.46 -17.16 -5.08
C TYR A 236 4.45 -18.03 -4.31
N VAL A 237 3.95 -19.08 -3.64
CA VAL A 237 4.81 -19.93 -2.79
C VAL A 237 5.91 -20.62 -3.62
N ALA A 238 5.58 -21.05 -4.85
CA ALA A 238 6.51 -21.77 -5.71
C ALA A 238 7.72 -20.94 -6.17
N THR A 239 7.52 -19.65 -6.46
CA THR A 239 8.55 -18.78 -7.04
C THR A 239 9.04 -17.69 -6.08
N GLN A 240 8.51 -17.64 -4.85
CA GLN A 240 8.74 -16.55 -3.89
C GLN A 240 8.43 -15.16 -4.47
N SER A 241 7.56 -15.08 -5.49
CA SER A 241 7.10 -13.83 -6.09
C SER A 241 5.86 -13.31 -5.36
N LYS A 242 5.44 -12.08 -5.67
CA LYS A 242 4.18 -11.49 -5.20
C LYS A 242 3.54 -10.58 -6.24
N TYR A 243 2.22 -10.54 -6.25
CA TYR A 243 1.43 -9.60 -7.02
C TYR A 243 0.74 -8.68 -6.02
N MET A 244 0.85 -7.39 -6.25
CA MET A 244 0.31 -6.37 -5.35
C MET A 244 -0.64 -5.48 -6.14
N TYR A 245 -1.79 -5.23 -5.55
CA TYR A 245 -2.75 -4.25 -6.04
C TYR A 245 -3.12 -3.32 -4.89
N SER A 246 -3.29 -2.04 -5.21
CA SER A 246 -3.70 -1.04 -4.24
C SER A 246 -4.81 -0.15 -4.81
N LEU A 247 -5.74 0.24 -3.96
CA LEU A 247 -6.84 1.16 -4.26
C LEU A 247 -6.90 2.25 -3.20
N THR A 248 -6.70 3.50 -3.61
CA THR A 248 -6.82 4.67 -2.74
C THR A 248 -8.30 5.02 -2.52
N PHE A 249 -8.64 5.47 -1.32
CA PHE A 249 -9.96 5.99 -0.96
C PHE A 249 -9.82 7.33 -0.20
N ASP A 250 -10.84 8.18 -0.29
CA ASP A 250 -10.82 9.53 0.30
C ASP A 250 -11.03 9.54 1.82
N SER A 251 -12.16 9.03 2.30
CA SER A 251 -12.44 8.92 3.73
C SER A 251 -13.67 8.06 3.93
N TYR A 252 -13.63 7.19 4.94
CA TYR A 252 -14.82 6.54 5.44
C TYR A 252 -15.21 7.17 6.79
N PRO A 253 -16.41 7.75 6.92
CA PRO A 253 -16.96 8.06 8.23
C PRO A 253 -17.31 6.77 9.00
N PRO A 254 -17.63 6.85 10.31
CA PRO A 254 -18.09 5.68 11.05
C PRO A 254 -19.33 5.04 10.43
N GLY A 255 -19.32 3.71 10.28
CA GLY A 255 -20.37 2.96 9.61
C GLY A 255 -19.91 1.60 9.09
N SER A 256 -20.82 0.84 8.49
CA SER A 256 -20.52 -0.46 7.87
C SER A 256 -20.51 -0.33 6.35
N TYR A 257 -19.55 -1.00 5.70
CA TYR A 257 -19.23 -0.85 4.30
C TYR A 257 -18.92 -2.21 3.66
N ASN A 258 -19.00 -2.24 2.33
CA ASN A 258 -18.57 -3.37 1.51
C ASN A 258 -17.64 -2.87 0.40
N GLN A 259 -16.57 -3.62 0.13
CA GLN A 259 -15.68 -3.39 -1.00
C GLN A 259 -15.40 -4.70 -1.72
N ASN A 260 -15.42 -4.65 -3.06
CA ASN A 260 -15.03 -5.79 -3.89
C ASN A 260 -13.76 -5.46 -4.66
N PHE A 261 -12.87 -6.45 -4.77
CA PHE A 261 -11.68 -6.40 -5.61
C PHE A 261 -11.71 -7.56 -6.59
N THR A 262 -11.19 -7.36 -7.79
CA THR A 262 -11.06 -8.42 -8.79
C THR A 262 -9.58 -8.70 -9.04
N PHE A 263 -9.27 -9.97 -9.18
CA PHE A 263 -7.94 -10.47 -9.48
C PHE A 263 -8.03 -11.51 -10.59
N SER A 264 -7.29 -11.33 -11.68
CA SER A 264 -7.31 -12.27 -12.81
C SER A 264 -5.95 -12.95 -12.96
N THR A 265 -6.00 -14.28 -13.10
CA THR A 265 -4.80 -15.09 -13.37
C THR A 265 -4.42 -15.12 -14.85
N LYS A 266 -5.19 -14.48 -15.73
CA LYS A 266 -4.98 -14.50 -17.19
C LYS A 266 -3.77 -13.69 -17.66
N ASN A 267 -3.49 -12.56 -17.02
CA ASN A 267 -2.54 -11.56 -17.52
C ASN A 267 -1.14 -11.66 -16.89
N ASN A 268 -0.96 -12.51 -15.89
CA ASN A 268 0.31 -12.71 -15.21
C ASN A 268 0.92 -14.05 -15.66
N ALA A 269 2.25 -14.09 -15.78
CA ALA A 269 2.99 -15.28 -16.18
C ALA A 269 2.51 -16.53 -15.43
N THR A 270 2.50 -17.67 -16.13
CA THR A 270 1.89 -18.96 -15.75
C THR A 270 1.79 -19.17 -14.23
N PHE A 271 0.58 -19.02 -13.66
CA PHE A 271 0.32 -19.41 -12.28
C PHE A 271 0.40 -20.94 -12.17
N PRO A 272 1.34 -21.51 -11.39
CA PRO A 272 1.35 -22.93 -11.13
C PRO A 272 0.08 -23.38 -10.38
N LEU A 273 -0.20 -24.67 -10.42
CA LEU A 273 -1.26 -25.23 -9.58
C LEU A 273 -0.85 -25.19 -8.11
N GLY A 274 -1.82 -25.01 -7.21
CA GLY A 274 -1.60 -24.97 -5.76
C GLY A 274 -2.37 -23.86 -5.05
N ASP A 275 -2.05 -23.69 -3.76
CA ASP A 275 -2.69 -22.72 -2.87
C ASP A 275 -1.97 -21.37 -2.92
N TYR A 276 -2.77 -20.30 -2.98
CA TYR A 276 -2.33 -18.92 -3.06
C TYR A 276 -2.89 -18.13 -1.87
N PRO A 277 -2.05 -17.85 -0.85
CA PRO A 277 -2.45 -16.94 0.21
C PRO A 277 -2.53 -15.52 -0.33
N VAL A 278 -3.60 -14.84 0.06
CA VAL A 278 -3.90 -13.45 -0.27
C VAL A 278 -4.00 -12.67 1.03
N ALA A 279 -3.04 -11.79 1.29
CA ALA A 279 -3.15 -10.82 2.38
C ALA A 279 -3.94 -9.60 1.91
N LEU A 280 -4.90 -9.15 2.70
CA LEU A 280 -5.68 -7.93 2.47
C LEU A 280 -5.45 -6.99 3.65
N MET A 281 -5.08 -5.74 3.35
CA MET A 281 -4.78 -4.70 4.31
C MET A 281 -5.62 -3.46 4.01
N MET A 282 -6.02 -2.75 5.07
CA MET A 282 -6.57 -1.41 4.99
C MET A 282 -5.73 -0.51 5.88
N CYS A 283 -5.26 0.62 5.37
CA CYS A 283 -4.42 1.56 6.10
C CYS A 283 -5.00 2.98 6.01
N SER A 284 -4.81 3.77 7.07
CA SER A 284 -4.82 5.24 6.92
C SER A 284 -3.51 5.62 6.22
N ALA A 285 -3.58 6.50 5.22
CA ALA A 285 -2.53 6.73 4.23
C ALA A 285 -2.15 5.50 3.37
N GLU A 286 -0.93 5.47 2.83
CA GLU A 286 -0.44 4.36 2.00
C GLU A 286 -0.01 3.16 2.84
N CYS A 287 -0.41 1.95 2.44
CA CYS A 287 -0.05 0.72 3.14
C CYS A 287 1.43 0.35 2.97
N GLY A 288 2.05 -0.10 4.07
CA GLY A 288 3.44 -0.61 4.06
C GLY A 288 4.52 0.48 4.03
N THR A 289 4.15 1.75 4.19
CA THR A 289 5.12 2.86 4.34
C THR A 289 5.40 3.15 5.81
N HIS A 290 6.52 3.81 6.10
CA HIS A 290 6.88 4.23 7.46
C HIS A 290 6.52 5.70 7.73
N THR A 291 5.65 6.29 6.92
CA THR A 291 5.26 7.69 7.08
C THR A 291 4.46 7.89 8.37
N PRO A 292 4.54 9.04 9.05
CA PRO A 292 3.89 9.28 10.35
C PRO A 292 2.37 9.05 10.38
N TYR A 293 1.71 9.11 9.23
CA TYR A 293 0.26 8.92 9.10
C TYR A 293 -0.12 7.56 8.50
N SER A 294 0.86 6.74 8.13
CA SER A 294 0.60 5.36 7.69
C SER A 294 0.33 4.48 8.90
N VAL A 295 -0.95 4.19 9.13
CA VAL A 295 -1.40 3.36 10.24
C VAL A 295 -2.22 2.19 9.68
N PRO A 296 -1.77 0.95 9.86
CA PRO A 296 -2.59 -0.22 9.55
C PRO A 296 -3.87 -0.18 10.38
N LEU A 297 -5.03 -0.20 9.72
CA LEU A 297 -6.34 -0.23 10.37
C LEU A 297 -6.77 -1.67 10.64
N ASN A 298 -6.63 -2.53 9.64
CA ASN A 298 -6.87 -3.96 9.77
C ASN A 298 -6.12 -4.75 8.70
N GLU A 299 -5.88 -6.04 8.97
CA GLU A 299 -5.25 -6.98 8.06
C GLU A 299 -5.88 -8.37 8.24
N THR A 300 -6.07 -9.10 7.15
CA THR A 300 -6.46 -10.50 7.18
C THR A 300 -5.89 -11.27 6.00
N GLN A 301 -6.05 -12.59 6.01
CA GLN A 301 -5.61 -13.47 4.95
C GLN A 301 -6.73 -14.42 4.51
N VAL A 302 -6.84 -14.65 3.21
CA VAL A 302 -7.67 -15.68 2.61
C VAL A 302 -6.84 -16.51 1.63
N VAL A 303 -7.34 -17.66 1.21
CA VAL A 303 -6.63 -18.54 0.27
C VAL A 303 -7.56 -18.89 -0.88
N PHE A 304 -7.02 -18.94 -2.09
CA PHE A 304 -7.64 -19.63 -3.21
C PHE A 304 -6.71 -20.69 -3.78
N THR A 305 -7.27 -21.69 -4.45
CA THR A 305 -6.52 -22.80 -5.03
C THR A 305 -6.68 -22.81 -6.54
N LEU A 306 -5.58 -23.04 -7.26
CA LEU A 306 -5.60 -23.35 -8.68
C LEU A 306 -5.43 -24.86 -8.91
N GLU A 307 -6.38 -25.45 -9.62
CA GLU A 307 -6.40 -26.87 -9.95
C GLU A 307 -6.39 -27.10 -11.47
N THR A 308 -6.20 -28.35 -11.89
CA THR A 308 -6.39 -28.75 -13.29
C THR A 308 -7.86 -28.68 -13.68
N ILE A 309 -8.15 -28.34 -14.93
CA ILE A 309 -9.50 -28.47 -15.50
C ILE A 309 -9.98 -29.91 -15.32
N PRO A 310 -11.11 -30.15 -14.62
CA PRO A 310 -11.63 -31.51 -14.47
C PRO A 310 -12.00 -32.04 -15.85
N ILE A 311 -11.23 -33.02 -16.34
CA ILE A 311 -11.55 -33.74 -17.57
C ILE A 311 -12.81 -34.57 -17.27
N ASN A 312 -13.97 -34.05 -17.66
CA ASN A 312 -15.23 -34.74 -17.47
C ASN A 312 -15.20 -36.02 -18.33
N LYS A 313 -14.95 -37.17 -17.70
CA LYS A 313 -14.73 -38.48 -18.37
C LYS A 313 -15.96 -38.96 -19.16
N THR A 314 -17.09 -38.29 -19.05
CA THR A 314 -18.39 -38.71 -19.58
C THR A 314 -18.49 -38.71 -21.10
N ASN A 315 -17.53 -38.14 -21.86
CA ASN A 315 -17.56 -38.14 -23.34
C ASN A 315 -16.39 -38.85 -24.03
N ILE A 316 -15.51 -39.56 -23.31
CA ILE A 316 -14.37 -40.25 -23.94
C ILE A 316 -14.80 -41.61 -24.54
N ALA A 317 -15.98 -42.13 -24.17
CA ALA A 317 -16.47 -43.42 -24.66
C ALA A 317 -16.94 -43.43 -26.14
N SER A 318 -17.03 -42.29 -26.84
CA SER A 318 -17.50 -42.25 -28.24
C SER A 318 -16.41 -41.96 -29.28
N PHE A 319 -15.13 -41.89 -28.92
CA PHE A 319 -14.03 -41.59 -29.86
C PHE A 319 -13.14 -42.79 -30.22
N GLN A 320 -13.47 -44.01 -29.78
CA GLN A 320 -12.65 -45.21 -30.06
C GLN A 320 -13.12 -46.08 -31.24
N SER A 321 -13.93 -45.60 -32.18
CA SER A 321 -14.41 -46.47 -33.28
C SER A 321 -14.44 -45.85 -34.67
N GLN A 322 -13.46 -45.04 -35.06
CA GLN A 322 -13.26 -44.72 -36.48
C GLN A 322 -11.82 -44.97 -36.92
N SER A 323 -11.67 -46.17 -37.49
CA SER A 323 -10.83 -46.53 -38.64
C SER A 323 -9.34 -46.20 -38.59
N VAL A 324 -8.59 -47.25 -38.27
CA VAL A 324 -7.36 -47.64 -38.96
C VAL A 324 -7.49 -47.36 -40.46
N ILE A 325 -6.79 -46.34 -40.97
CA ILE A 325 -6.40 -46.25 -42.37
C ILE A 325 -4.88 -46.26 -42.38
N SER A 326 -4.33 -47.39 -42.80
CA SER A 326 -2.94 -47.55 -43.18
C SER A 326 -2.62 -46.54 -44.29
N ALA A 327 -1.67 -45.65 -44.04
CA ALA A 327 -1.03 -44.87 -45.08
C ALA A 327 0.49 -44.99 -44.92
N GLU A 328 0.99 -45.88 -45.77
CA GLU A 328 2.28 -45.92 -46.45
C GLU A 328 3.26 -44.76 -46.20
N GLU A 329 4.47 -45.21 -45.90
CA GLU A 329 5.79 -44.60 -45.97
C GLU A 329 5.99 -43.68 -47.19
N ASP A 330 6.31 -42.40 -46.98
CA ASP A 330 7.32 -41.73 -47.82
C ASP A 330 7.99 -40.55 -47.11
N THR A 331 9.31 -40.63 -47.00
CA THR A 331 10.19 -39.61 -46.39
C THR A 331 10.56 -38.52 -47.39
N PRO A 332 10.70 -37.26 -46.90
CA PRO A 332 11.87 -36.48 -47.33
C PRO A 332 12.57 -35.80 -46.16
N LYS A 333 13.89 -36.05 -46.08
CA LYS A 333 14.86 -35.33 -45.23
C LYS A 333 14.81 -33.83 -45.53
N LYS A 334 14.40 -33.01 -44.57
CA LYS A 334 14.67 -31.57 -44.54
C LYS A 334 15.48 -31.22 -43.30
N LYS A 335 16.74 -30.82 -43.50
CA LYS A 335 17.60 -30.20 -42.48
C LYS A 335 17.02 -28.83 -42.14
N ASN A 336 16.54 -28.66 -40.90
CA ASN A 336 16.26 -27.33 -40.35
C ASN A 336 17.42 -26.91 -39.45
N HIS A 337 18.02 -25.80 -39.82
CA HIS A 337 19.06 -25.09 -39.10
C HIS A 337 18.38 -24.32 -37.96
N VAL A 338 18.70 -24.68 -36.72
CA VAL A 338 18.26 -23.94 -35.53
C VAL A 338 19.24 -22.80 -35.32
N VAL A 339 18.78 -21.56 -35.53
CA VAL A 339 19.51 -20.35 -35.14
C VAL A 339 19.01 -19.95 -33.77
N GLU A 340 19.90 -20.07 -32.79
CA GLU A 340 19.70 -19.65 -31.41
C GLU A 340 19.97 -18.14 -31.32
N LEU A 341 18.96 -17.35 -30.93
CA LEU A 341 19.09 -15.91 -30.69
C LEU A 341 19.36 -15.66 -29.20
N PRO A 342 20.42 -14.90 -28.84
CA PRO A 342 20.73 -14.61 -27.44
C PRO A 342 19.76 -13.58 -26.86
N LEU A 343 19.35 -13.82 -25.61
CA LEU A 343 18.57 -12.90 -24.78
C LEU A 343 19.38 -11.64 -24.43
N PRO A 344 18.76 -10.44 -24.43
CA PRO A 344 19.44 -9.21 -24.04
C PRO A 344 19.70 -9.17 -22.53
N SER A 345 20.95 -8.93 -22.16
CA SER A 345 21.37 -8.57 -20.81
C SER A 345 20.91 -7.14 -20.50
N PHE A 346 20.06 -6.97 -19.50
CA PHE A 346 19.85 -5.65 -18.87
C PHE A 346 20.99 -5.40 -17.88
N LYS A 347 21.67 -4.27 -18.06
CA LYS A 347 22.68 -3.73 -17.15
C LYS A 347 22.03 -2.80 -16.14
#